data_AF-C7R4U3-F1
#
_entry.id   AF-C7R4U3-F1
#
_cell.length_a   1.000
_cell.length_b   1.000
_cell.length_c   1.000
_cell.angle_alpha   90.00
_cell.angle_beta   90.00
_cell.angle_gamma   90.00
#
_symmetry.space_group_name_H-M   'P 1'
#
loop_
_entity.id
_entity.type
_entity.pdbx_description
1 polymer ?
#
loop_
_entity_poly.entity_id
_entity_poly.type
_entity_poly.pdbx_seq_one_letter_code
_entity_poly.pdbx_strand_id
1 'polypeptide(L)'
;MVGDVFSILTVCTGNICRSPLGEQLLAQQLADLADVRVASAGTGALVGHGMPDQSLAIARSLGVVDPESHVSRQLTPELLDESDVVFAMAREHRRAIVELNPRVSKRVFTLREFARLADATSDDDLRAEFAPGPFGGDVPSSPVERLRAGVAAVAAGRGMLPPLADPLGDDVVDPYRRSQDVYDQSTREIVPAVSSIVSLLRRALALEV
;
A
#
# COMPACT_ATOMS: atom_id res chain seq x y z
N MET A 1 -7.16 16.27 21.52
CA MET A 1 -6.57 16.52 20.19
C MET A 1 -6.64 15.20 19.45
N VAL A 2 -7.33 15.15 18.31
CA VAL A 2 -7.27 13.96 17.45
C VAL A 2 -5.87 14.01 16.85
N GLY A 3 -5.02 13.03 17.19
CA GLY A 3 -3.69 12.93 16.59
C GLY A 3 -3.79 12.83 15.07
N ASP A 4 -2.80 13.35 14.37
CA ASP A 4 -2.67 13.12 12.93
C ASP A 4 -2.53 11.61 12.69
N VAL A 5 -3.20 11.07 11.67
CA VAL A 5 -3.23 9.63 11.38
C VAL A 5 -2.70 9.40 9.97
N PHE A 6 -1.71 8.52 9.85
CA PHE A 6 -1.17 8.08 8.58
C PHE A 6 -2.08 7.03 7.92
N SER A 7 -2.63 7.34 6.75
CA SER A 7 -3.65 6.52 6.09
C SER A 7 -3.14 5.83 4.83
N ILE A 8 -3.28 4.50 4.79
CA ILE A 8 -2.90 3.62 3.68
C ILE A 8 -4.17 3.06 3.02
N LEU A 9 -4.28 3.17 1.70
CA LEU A 9 -5.39 2.58 0.95
C LEU A 9 -4.88 1.55 -0.07
N THR A 10 -5.41 0.34 -0.03
CA THR A 10 -5.15 -0.68 -1.07
C THR A 10 -6.32 -0.79 -2.05
N VAL A 11 -6.05 -0.95 -3.34
CA VAL A 11 -7.09 -0.87 -4.39
C VAL A 11 -6.95 -1.99 -5.41
N CYS A 12 -8.05 -2.72 -5.65
CA CYS A 12 -8.19 -3.64 -6.78
C CYS A 12 -9.49 -3.38 -7.53
N THR A 13 -9.97 -4.31 -8.35
CA THR A 13 -11.23 -4.13 -9.09
C THR A 13 -12.44 -4.29 -8.15
N GLY A 14 -12.69 -5.52 -7.70
CA GLY A 14 -13.91 -5.88 -6.96
C GLY A 14 -13.86 -5.63 -5.45
N ASN A 15 -12.67 -5.34 -4.90
CA ASN A 15 -12.43 -5.22 -3.45
C ASN A 15 -12.83 -6.45 -2.64
N ILE A 16 -12.56 -7.65 -3.17
CA ILE A 16 -12.92 -8.92 -2.52
C ILE A 16 -11.77 -9.94 -2.44
N CYS A 17 -10.69 -9.78 -3.21
CA CYS A 17 -9.55 -10.72 -3.21
C CYS A 17 -8.24 -10.03 -2.85
N ARG A 18 -7.66 -9.30 -3.81
CA ARG A 18 -6.30 -8.74 -3.71
C ARG A 18 -6.16 -7.60 -2.69
N SER A 19 -6.99 -6.55 -2.81
CA SER A 19 -6.91 -5.40 -1.90
C SER A 19 -7.31 -5.72 -0.45
N PRO A 20 -8.35 -6.52 -0.16
CA PRO A 20 -8.66 -6.90 1.22
C PRO A 20 -7.53 -7.69 1.88
N LEU A 21 -6.91 -8.62 1.15
CA LEU A 21 -5.76 -9.36 1.66
C LEU A 21 -4.57 -8.42 1.97
N GLY A 22 -4.27 -7.48 1.06
CA GLY A 22 -3.24 -6.47 1.29
C GLY A 22 -3.53 -5.58 2.51
N GLU A 23 -4.77 -5.11 2.67
CA GLU A 23 -5.22 -4.34 3.84
C GLU A 23 -5.01 -5.13 5.14
N GLN A 24 -5.52 -6.37 5.20
CA GLN A 24 -5.46 -7.18 6.42
C GLN A 24 -4.03 -7.49 6.85
N LEU A 25 -3.15 -7.81 5.89
CA LEU A 25 -1.75 -8.09 6.18
C LEU A 25 -0.98 -6.84 6.63
N LEU A 26 -1.23 -5.68 6.01
CA LEU A 26 -0.65 -4.41 6.43
C LEU A 26 -1.16 -4.00 7.82
N ALA A 27 -2.47 -4.08 8.05
CA ALA A 27 -3.09 -3.75 9.33
C ALA A 27 -2.55 -4.64 10.47
N GLN A 28 -2.44 -5.95 10.24
CA GLN A 28 -1.87 -6.88 11.21
C GLN A 28 -0.42 -6.55 11.54
N GLN A 29 0.40 -6.27 10.52
CA GLN A 29 1.84 -6.01 10.71
C GLN A 29 2.15 -4.60 11.22
N LEU A 30 1.17 -3.68 11.24
CA LEU A 30 1.31 -2.30 11.73
C LEU A 30 0.40 -2.04 12.95
N ALA A 31 -0.18 -3.08 13.55
CA ALA A 31 -1.17 -2.97 14.63
C ALA A 31 -0.62 -2.32 15.92
N ASP A 32 0.69 -2.35 16.12
CA ASP A 32 1.39 -1.66 17.21
C ASP A 32 1.49 -0.14 17.02
N LEU A 33 1.20 0.37 15.81
CA LEU A 33 1.25 1.79 15.48
C LEU A 33 -0.15 2.41 15.56
N ALA A 34 -0.46 3.07 16.68
CA ALA A 34 -1.78 3.66 16.93
C ALA A 34 -2.19 4.74 15.91
N ASP A 35 -1.21 5.40 15.29
CA ASP A 35 -1.43 6.49 14.33
C ASP A 35 -1.42 6.00 12.87
N VAL A 36 -1.55 4.69 12.62
CA VAL A 36 -1.64 4.13 11.26
C VAL A 36 -3.01 3.49 11.03
N ARG A 37 -3.67 3.93 9.95
CA ARG A 37 -4.93 3.33 9.48
C ARG A 37 -4.71 2.71 8.11
N VAL A 38 -5.14 1.46 7.96
CA VAL A 38 -5.14 0.77 6.67
C VAL A 38 -6.58 0.50 6.26
N ALA A 39 -6.89 0.69 4.99
CA ALA A 39 -8.17 0.34 4.43
C ALA A 39 -8.03 -0.16 2.99
N SER A 40 -9.10 -0.71 2.41
CA SER A 40 -9.15 -1.08 0.99
C SER A 40 -10.38 -0.54 0.28
N ALA A 41 -10.33 -0.49 -1.05
CA ALA A 41 -11.46 -0.15 -1.90
C ALA A 41 -11.35 -0.82 -3.28
N GLY A 42 -12.38 -0.68 -4.11
CA GLY A 42 -12.45 -1.25 -5.45
C GLY A 42 -12.81 -0.22 -6.52
N THR A 43 -12.14 -0.26 -7.67
CA THR A 43 -12.47 0.61 -8.80
C THR A 43 -13.81 0.26 -9.45
N GLY A 44 -14.24 -1.00 -9.34
CA GLY A 44 -15.57 -1.50 -9.68
C GLY A 44 -16.01 -2.49 -8.62
N ALA A 45 -16.19 -2.00 -7.40
CA ALA A 45 -16.35 -2.83 -6.22
C ALA A 45 -17.65 -3.65 -6.27
N LEU A 46 -17.59 -4.86 -5.74
CA LEU A 46 -18.77 -5.68 -5.49
C LEU A 46 -19.42 -5.28 -4.17
N VAL A 47 -19.82 -4.01 -4.03
CA VAL A 47 -20.20 -3.37 -2.75
C VAL A 47 -21.07 -4.26 -1.86
N GLY A 48 -20.69 -4.38 -0.58
CA GLY A 48 -21.40 -5.18 0.41
C GLY A 48 -21.02 -6.66 0.44
N HIS A 49 -20.23 -7.14 -0.53
CA HIS A 49 -19.72 -8.51 -0.51
C HIS A 49 -18.48 -8.64 0.38
N GLY A 50 -18.35 -9.77 1.06
CA GLY A 50 -17.12 -10.19 1.74
C GLY A 50 -16.10 -10.81 0.79
N MET A 51 -15.00 -11.31 1.37
CA MET A 51 -13.98 -12.05 0.62
C MET A 51 -14.50 -13.46 0.23
N PRO A 52 -14.13 -14.01 -0.94
CA PRO A 52 -14.45 -15.40 -1.29
C PRO A 52 -13.77 -16.40 -0.36
N ASP A 53 -14.33 -17.61 -0.24
CA ASP A 53 -13.83 -18.66 0.66
C ASP A 53 -12.33 -18.96 0.50
N GLN A 54 -11.82 -18.96 -0.74
CA GLN A 54 -10.39 -19.17 -1.01
C GLN A 54 -9.52 -18.04 -0.45
N SER A 55 -9.95 -16.79 -0.62
CA SER A 55 -9.26 -15.62 -0.04
C SER A 55 -9.32 -15.65 1.49
N LEU A 56 -10.47 -16.02 2.07
CA LEU A 56 -10.63 -16.17 3.52
C LEU A 56 -9.71 -17.27 4.06
N ALA A 57 -9.65 -18.43 3.41
CA ALA A 57 -8.76 -19.53 3.80
C ALA A 57 -7.29 -19.09 3.80
N ILE A 58 -6.87 -18.36 2.76
CA ILE A 58 -5.52 -17.79 2.67
C ILE A 58 -5.27 -16.79 3.80
N ALA A 59 -6.17 -15.83 4.03
CA ALA A 59 -6.02 -14.84 5.08
C ALA A 59 -5.87 -15.51 6.46
N ARG A 60 -6.72 -16.50 6.79
CA ARG A 60 -6.60 -17.29 8.01
C ARG A 60 -5.26 -18.03 8.10
N SER A 61 -4.80 -18.62 6.99
CA SER A 61 -3.50 -19.33 6.95
C SER A 61 -2.29 -18.41 7.18
N LEU A 62 -2.44 -17.11 6.90
CA LEU A 62 -1.44 -16.08 7.13
C LEU A 62 -1.58 -15.40 8.51
N GLY A 63 -2.49 -15.89 9.36
CA GLY A 63 -2.68 -15.43 10.73
C GLY A 63 -3.69 -14.30 10.92
N VAL A 64 -4.43 -13.91 9.88
CA VAL A 64 -5.48 -12.90 9.99
C VAL A 64 -6.60 -13.44 10.89
N VAL A 65 -6.90 -12.72 11.97
CA VAL A 65 -7.79 -13.19 13.05
C VAL A 65 -9.27 -13.13 12.68
N ASP A 66 -9.70 -12.08 11.98
CA ASP A 66 -11.10 -11.85 11.60
C ASP A 66 -11.22 -11.39 10.12
N PRO A 67 -10.86 -12.26 9.15
CA PRO A 67 -10.89 -11.87 7.75
C PRO A 67 -12.31 -11.67 7.19
N GLU A 68 -13.34 -12.23 7.83
CA GLU A 68 -14.74 -12.11 7.48
C GLU A 68 -15.33 -10.73 7.77
N SER A 69 -14.71 -9.95 8.66
CA SER A 69 -15.10 -8.55 8.93
C SER A 69 -14.98 -7.63 7.72
N HIS A 70 -14.21 -8.04 6.69
CA HIS A 70 -14.06 -7.25 5.47
C HIS A 70 -15.38 -7.13 4.71
N VAL A 71 -15.75 -5.89 4.39
CA VAL A 71 -16.88 -5.58 3.52
C VAL A 71 -16.40 -4.69 2.39
N SER A 72 -16.59 -5.16 1.17
CA SER A 72 -16.17 -4.44 -0.02
C SER A 72 -16.91 -3.10 -0.17
N ARG A 73 -16.16 -2.09 -0.63
CA ARG A 73 -16.65 -0.73 -0.86
C ARG A 73 -16.06 -0.12 -2.12
N GLN A 74 -16.82 0.79 -2.72
CA GLN A 74 -16.42 1.49 -3.92
C GLN A 74 -15.32 2.53 -3.61
N LEU A 75 -14.33 2.62 -4.49
CA LEU A 75 -13.34 3.68 -4.45
C LEU A 75 -14.02 5.03 -4.76
N THR A 76 -13.75 6.03 -3.92
CA THR A 76 -14.25 7.39 -4.10
C THR A 76 -13.09 8.40 -4.04
N PRO A 77 -13.25 9.62 -4.59
CA PRO A 77 -12.26 10.68 -4.46
C PRO A 77 -11.90 11.03 -3.01
N GLU A 78 -12.87 10.96 -2.10
CA GLU A 78 -12.69 11.27 -0.67
C GLU A 78 -11.71 10.29 -0.02
N LEU A 79 -11.86 8.98 -0.30
CA LEU A 79 -10.91 7.97 0.17
C LEU A 79 -9.48 8.25 -0.34
N LEU A 80 -9.33 8.80 -1.54
CA LEU A 80 -8.03 9.16 -2.12
C LEU A 80 -7.45 10.43 -1.49
N ASP A 81 -8.30 11.40 -1.17
CA ASP A 81 -7.90 12.65 -0.51
C ASP A 81 -7.48 12.40 0.95
N GLU A 82 -8.12 11.46 1.62
CA GLU A 82 -7.81 11.03 3.00
C GLU A 82 -6.56 10.13 3.11
N SER A 83 -6.04 9.61 2.00
CA SER A 83 -4.92 8.66 2.00
C SER A 83 -3.57 9.34 1.77
N ASP A 84 -2.60 9.05 2.62
CA ASP A 84 -1.19 9.46 2.48
C ASP A 84 -0.46 8.62 1.43
N VAL A 85 -0.87 7.36 1.23
CA VAL A 85 -0.34 6.48 0.18
C VAL A 85 -1.41 5.50 -0.30
N VAL A 86 -1.43 5.25 -1.62
CA VAL A 86 -2.38 4.34 -2.26
C VAL A 86 -1.64 3.24 -3.02
N PHE A 87 -1.94 1.99 -2.71
CA PHE A 87 -1.37 0.79 -3.34
C PHE A 87 -2.39 0.12 -4.26
N ALA A 88 -2.21 0.35 -5.55
CA ALA A 88 -2.92 -0.35 -6.62
C ALA A 88 -2.41 -1.79 -6.77
N MET A 89 -3.31 -2.75 -6.95
CA MET A 89 -2.91 -4.15 -7.18
C MET A 89 -2.42 -4.41 -8.61
N ALA A 90 -2.63 -3.47 -9.53
CA ALA A 90 -2.15 -3.56 -10.92
C ALA A 90 -2.14 -2.17 -11.56
N ARG A 91 -1.41 -2.00 -12.65
CA ARG A 91 -1.31 -0.73 -13.40
C ARG A 91 -2.66 -0.14 -13.78
N GLU A 92 -3.63 -0.99 -14.11
CA GLU A 92 -4.97 -0.56 -14.52
C GLU A 92 -5.73 0.11 -13.38
N HIS A 93 -5.55 -0.36 -12.14
CA HIS A 93 -6.10 0.29 -10.95
C HIS A 93 -5.40 1.62 -10.69
N ARG A 94 -4.07 1.66 -10.83
CA ARG A 94 -3.31 2.92 -10.71
C ARG A 94 -3.80 3.95 -11.74
N ARG A 95 -4.01 3.53 -12.99
CA ARG A 95 -4.59 4.38 -14.03
C ARG A 95 -5.98 4.89 -13.64
N ALA A 96 -6.88 4.01 -13.23
CA ALA A 96 -8.23 4.39 -12.81
C ALA A 96 -8.23 5.35 -11.61
N ILE A 97 -7.32 5.16 -10.64
CA ILE A 97 -7.15 6.07 -9.50
C ILE A 97 -6.72 7.47 -9.98
N VAL A 98 -5.73 7.55 -10.87
CA VAL A 98 -5.23 8.83 -11.38
C VAL A 98 -6.24 9.53 -12.29
N GLU A 99 -7.02 8.77 -13.07
CA GLU A 99 -8.15 9.29 -13.84
C GLU A 99 -9.25 9.85 -12.92
N LEU A 100 -9.52 9.19 -11.79
CA LEU A 100 -10.50 9.63 -10.81
C LEU A 100 -10.05 10.88 -10.02
N ASN A 101 -8.77 10.94 -9.62
CA ASN A 101 -8.22 12.09 -8.90
C ASN A 101 -6.73 12.30 -9.25
N PRO A 102 -6.40 13.17 -10.23
CA PRO A 102 -5.02 13.39 -10.67
C PRO A 102 -4.07 13.91 -9.59
N ARG A 103 -4.60 14.59 -8.55
CA ARG A 103 -3.82 15.20 -7.46
C ARG A 103 -3.04 14.17 -6.64
N VAL A 104 -3.48 12.91 -6.64
CA VAL A 104 -2.87 11.85 -5.84
C VAL A 104 -1.74 11.12 -6.55
N SER A 105 -1.47 11.43 -7.84
CA SER A 105 -0.50 10.71 -8.70
C SER A 105 0.90 10.48 -8.10
N LYS A 106 1.39 11.42 -7.28
CA LYS A 106 2.69 11.30 -6.60
C LYS A 106 2.72 10.23 -5.50
N ARG A 107 1.56 9.95 -4.87
CA ARG A 107 1.40 9.00 -3.76
C ARG A 107 0.67 7.71 -4.13
N VAL A 108 0.42 7.48 -5.43
CA VAL A 108 -0.19 6.23 -5.93
C VAL A 108 0.84 5.38 -6.63
N PHE A 109 1.03 4.16 -6.16
CA PHE A 109 1.95 3.15 -6.69
C PHE A 109 1.19 1.87 -6.97
N THR A 110 1.75 1.00 -7.81
CA THR A 110 1.37 -0.42 -7.66
C THR A 110 2.04 -0.99 -6.41
N LEU A 111 1.42 -2.00 -5.78
CA LEU A 111 1.93 -2.59 -4.53
C LEU A 111 3.38 -3.09 -4.70
N ARG A 112 3.65 -3.81 -5.79
CA ARG A 112 4.97 -4.41 -6.07
C ARG A 112 6.00 -3.37 -6.53
N GLU A 113 5.58 -2.34 -7.27
CA GLU A 113 6.46 -1.20 -7.61
C GLU A 113 6.96 -0.50 -6.34
N PHE A 114 6.07 -0.19 -5.41
CA PHE A 114 6.46 0.45 -4.15
C PHE A 114 7.40 -0.44 -3.37
N ALA A 115 7.09 -1.73 -3.21
CA ALA A 115 7.95 -2.68 -2.52
C ALA A 115 9.36 -2.74 -3.11
N ARG A 116 9.48 -2.82 -4.43
CA ARG A 116 10.76 -2.83 -5.14
C ARG A 116 11.55 -1.53 -4.94
N LEU A 117 10.89 -0.38 -4.99
CA LEU A 117 11.53 0.92 -4.71
C LEU A 117 11.93 1.03 -3.23
N ALA A 118 11.09 0.53 -2.32
CA ALA A 118 11.35 0.52 -0.89
C ALA A 118 12.58 -0.34 -0.54
N ASP A 119 12.73 -1.51 -1.16
CA ASP A 119 13.92 -2.37 -1.00
C ASP A 119 15.21 -1.69 -1.50
N ALA A 120 15.09 -0.82 -2.51
CA ALA A 120 16.21 -0.04 -3.05
C ALA A 120 16.48 1.26 -2.27
N THR A 121 15.59 1.66 -1.35
CA THR A 121 15.70 2.91 -0.60
C THR A 121 16.64 2.71 0.59
N SER A 122 17.77 3.42 0.62
CA SER A 122 18.75 3.38 1.69
C SER A 122 18.34 4.25 2.89
N ASP A 123 19.01 4.09 4.03
CA ASP A 123 18.78 4.97 5.19
C ASP A 123 19.23 6.40 4.90
N ASP A 124 20.20 6.58 4.02
CA ASP A 124 20.66 7.92 3.61
C ASP A 124 19.64 8.62 2.72
N ASP A 125 18.93 7.88 1.86
CA ASP A 125 17.80 8.40 1.09
C ASP A 125 16.67 8.86 2.03
N LEU A 126 16.37 8.07 3.07
CA LEU A 126 15.38 8.45 4.08
C LEU A 126 15.81 9.72 4.85
N ARG A 127 17.07 9.79 5.30
CA ARG A 127 17.61 10.97 6.00
C ARG A 127 17.61 12.21 5.13
N ALA A 128 17.88 12.07 3.83
CA ALA A 128 17.85 13.18 2.89
C ALA A 128 16.45 13.83 2.82
N GLU A 129 15.37 13.05 2.91
CA GLU A 129 14.00 13.57 2.96
C GLU A 129 13.61 14.15 4.32
N PHE A 130 14.34 13.82 5.39
CA PHE A 130 14.13 14.44 6.70
C PHE A 130 14.84 15.79 6.84
N ALA A 131 15.86 16.03 6.01
CA ALA A 131 16.63 17.25 6.05
C ALA A 131 15.79 18.45 5.56
N PRO A 132 15.96 19.65 6.14
CA PRO A 132 15.31 20.86 5.65
C PRO A 132 15.66 21.09 4.18
N GLY A 133 14.64 21.37 3.37
CA GLY A 133 14.85 21.73 1.96
C GLY A 133 15.69 23.00 1.80
N PRO A 134 16.16 23.29 0.57
CA PRO A 134 17.01 24.46 0.29
C PRO A 134 16.33 25.81 0.60
N PHE A 135 15.01 25.82 0.79
CA PHE A 135 14.22 27.01 1.15
C PHE A 135 13.82 27.01 2.64
N GLY A 136 14.46 26.18 3.46
CA GLY A 136 14.00 25.87 4.82
C GLY A 136 12.84 24.88 4.82
N GLY A 137 12.58 24.30 5.98
CA GLY A 137 11.51 23.33 6.21
C GLY A 137 11.66 22.73 7.59
N ASP A 138 10.53 22.35 8.20
CA ASP A 138 10.55 21.67 9.48
C ASP A 138 11.00 20.23 9.29
N VAL A 139 11.88 19.80 10.18
CA VAL A 139 12.32 18.42 10.28
C VAL A 139 11.16 17.56 10.79
N PRO A 140 10.84 16.40 10.19
CA PRO A 140 9.78 15.52 10.65
C PRO A 140 9.89 15.18 12.14
N SER A 141 8.99 15.76 12.92
CA SER A 141 9.02 15.74 14.38
C SER A 141 8.08 14.70 14.97
N SER A 142 7.02 14.35 14.22
CA SER A 142 6.05 13.33 14.60
C SER A 142 6.24 12.01 13.85
N PRO A 143 5.77 10.87 14.40
CA PRO A 143 5.74 9.59 13.69
C PRO A 143 5.07 9.67 12.31
N VAL A 144 3.94 10.38 12.20
CA VAL A 144 3.20 10.52 10.94
C VAL A 144 3.97 11.32 9.89
N GLU A 145 4.64 12.42 10.29
CA GLU A 145 5.51 13.17 9.39
C GLU A 145 6.67 12.31 8.87
N ARG A 146 7.27 11.47 9.72
CA ARG A 146 8.33 10.53 9.32
C ARG A 146 7.83 9.47 8.35
N LEU A 147 6.61 8.94 8.55
CA LEU A 147 5.99 8.00 7.60
C LEU A 147 5.74 8.66 6.23
N ARG A 148 5.23 9.90 6.21
CA ARG A 148 5.05 10.68 4.97
C ARG A 148 6.38 10.93 4.26
N ALA A 149 7.42 11.30 5.00
CA ALA A 149 8.75 11.49 4.45
C ALA A 149 9.34 10.16 3.93
N GLY A 150 9.08 9.02 4.58
CA GLY A 150 9.45 7.70 4.06
C GLY A 150 8.78 7.39 2.72
N VAL A 151 7.50 7.73 2.54
CA VAL A 151 6.83 7.62 1.24
C VAL A 151 7.44 8.59 0.21
N ALA A 152 7.81 9.80 0.63
CA ALA A 152 8.47 10.77 -0.24
C ALA A 152 9.84 10.26 -0.75
N ALA A 153 10.63 9.61 0.10
CA ALA A 153 11.92 9.01 -0.27
C ALA A 153 11.75 7.96 -1.37
N VAL A 154 10.76 7.06 -1.20
CA VAL A 154 10.42 6.07 -2.22
C VAL A 154 9.93 6.74 -3.51
N ALA A 155 9.14 7.80 -3.39
CA ALA A 155 8.67 8.56 -4.55
C ALA A 155 9.82 9.26 -5.30
N ALA A 156 10.83 9.78 -4.59
CA ALA A 156 12.03 10.39 -5.15
C ALA A 156 12.90 9.38 -5.90
N GLY A 157 12.93 8.13 -5.45
CA GLY A 157 13.58 7.02 -6.15
C GLY A 157 12.89 6.56 -7.44
N ARG A 158 11.68 7.04 -7.75
CA ARG A 158 10.99 6.69 -9.00
C ARG A 158 11.83 7.10 -10.22
N GLY A 159 12.02 6.17 -11.14
CA GLY A 159 12.80 6.38 -12.37
C GLY A 159 14.31 6.18 -12.22
N MET A 160 14.80 5.94 -10.99
CA MET A 160 16.21 5.60 -10.75
C MET A 160 16.51 4.12 -10.96
N LEU A 161 15.49 3.25 -10.84
CA LEU A 161 15.62 1.82 -11.12
C LEU A 161 15.35 1.52 -12.60
N PRO A 162 16.09 0.56 -13.19
CA PRO A 162 15.80 0.11 -14.54
C PRO A 162 14.37 -0.45 -14.63
N PRO A 163 13.70 -0.30 -15.78
CA PRO A 163 12.40 -0.92 -15.99
C PRO A 163 12.53 -2.44 -15.89
N LEU A 164 11.48 -3.09 -15.39
CA LEU A 164 11.42 -4.55 -15.37
C LEU A 164 11.40 -5.11 -16.79
N ALA A 165 12.04 -6.28 -16.96
CA ALA A 165 12.02 -7.00 -18.23
C ALA A 165 10.61 -7.46 -18.61
N ASP A 166 9.82 -7.89 -17.62
CA ASP A 166 8.38 -8.11 -17.76
C ASP A 166 7.64 -6.81 -17.43
N PRO A 167 6.94 -6.19 -18.41
CA PRO A 167 6.12 -5.02 -18.16
C PRO A 167 5.07 -5.26 -17.07
N LEU A 168 4.56 -6.49 -16.88
CA LEU A 168 3.57 -6.88 -15.88
C LEU A 168 4.18 -7.23 -14.52
N GLY A 169 5.51 -7.15 -14.37
CA GLY A 169 6.21 -7.58 -13.15
C GLY A 169 5.88 -6.78 -11.89
N ASP A 170 5.24 -5.61 -12.03
CA ASP A 170 4.74 -4.80 -10.91
C ASP A 170 3.22 -5.02 -10.63
N ASP A 171 2.53 -5.82 -11.44
CA ASP A 171 1.11 -6.17 -11.22
C ASP A 171 0.97 -7.42 -10.33
N VAL A 172 -0.09 -7.46 -9.54
CA VAL A 172 -0.53 -8.64 -8.79
C VAL A 172 -1.61 -9.36 -9.61
N VAL A 173 -1.38 -10.64 -9.90
CA VAL A 173 -2.31 -11.47 -10.67
C VAL A 173 -3.69 -11.52 -10.02
N ASP A 174 -4.75 -11.37 -10.82
CA ASP A 174 -6.14 -11.48 -10.33
C ASP A 174 -6.55 -12.94 -10.16
N PRO A 175 -6.82 -13.40 -8.93
CA PRO A 175 -7.22 -14.78 -8.69
C PRO A 175 -8.73 -15.00 -8.81
N TYR A 176 -9.56 -13.95 -8.94
CA TYR A 176 -11.02 -14.10 -8.86
C TYR A 176 -11.57 -15.06 -9.94
N ARG A 177 -12.31 -16.09 -9.50
CA ARG A 177 -12.85 -17.18 -10.34
C ARG A 177 -11.77 -17.98 -11.09
N ARG A 178 -10.56 -18.04 -10.55
CA ARG A 178 -9.43 -18.83 -11.08
C ARG A 178 -9.10 -20.02 -10.17
N SER A 179 -8.14 -20.85 -10.58
CA SER A 179 -7.68 -22.00 -9.81
C SER A 179 -6.97 -21.59 -8.52
N GLN A 180 -6.84 -22.54 -7.59
CA GLN A 180 -6.09 -22.34 -6.35
C GLN A 180 -4.64 -21.90 -6.61
N ASP A 181 -3.99 -22.43 -7.64
CA ASP A 181 -2.61 -22.03 -8.00
C ASP A 181 -2.48 -20.52 -8.28
N VAL A 182 -3.52 -19.89 -8.86
CA VAL A 182 -3.53 -18.44 -9.12
C VAL A 182 -3.75 -17.64 -7.84
N TYR A 183 -4.57 -18.15 -6.92
CA TYR A 183 -4.70 -17.59 -5.57
C TYR A 183 -3.37 -17.64 -4.81
N ASP A 184 -2.66 -18.77 -4.89
CA ASP A 184 -1.37 -18.94 -4.26
C ASP A 184 -0.30 -18.06 -4.92
N GLN A 185 -0.35 -17.90 -6.25
CA GLN A 185 0.52 -16.95 -6.95
C GLN A 185 0.27 -15.51 -6.49
N SER A 186 -0.99 -15.07 -6.47
CA SER A 186 -1.37 -13.74 -5.99
C SER A 186 -0.86 -13.48 -4.57
N THR A 187 -0.91 -14.51 -3.72
CA THR A 187 -0.39 -14.47 -2.35
C THR A 187 1.13 -14.37 -2.31
N ARG A 188 1.85 -15.17 -3.12
CA ARG A 188 3.32 -15.07 -3.27
C ARG A 188 3.78 -13.71 -3.80
N GLU A 189 2.92 -12.97 -4.47
CA GLU A 189 3.20 -11.60 -4.94
C GLU A 189 2.88 -10.53 -3.88
N ILE A 190 1.79 -10.69 -3.12
CA ILE A 190 1.35 -9.72 -2.10
C ILE A 190 2.22 -9.79 -0.84
N VAL A 191 2.45 -10.98 -0.29
CA VAL A 191 3.11 -11.15 1.02
C VAL A 191 4.50 -10.49 1.08
N PRO A 192 5.45 -10.77 0.16
CA PRO A 192 6.76 -10.12 0.21
C PRO A 192 6.66 -8.61 -0.01
N ALA A 193 5.75 -8.15 -0.87
CA ALA A 193 5.55 -6.72 -1.10
C ALA A 193 5.08 -5.99 0.17
N VAL A 194 4.15 -6.59 0.93
CA VAL A 194 3.73 -6.08 2.23
C VAL A 194 4.91 -6.03 3.21
N SER A 195 5.73 -7.08 3.27
CA SER A 195 6.91 -7.12 4.15
C SER A 195 7.91 -6.00 3.85
N SER A 196 8.21 -5.73 2.56
CA SER A 196 9.09 -4.62 2.16
C SER A 196 8.50 -3.25 2.54
N ILE A 197 7.19 -3.05 2.34
CA ILE A 197 6.49 -1.82 2.75
C ILE A 197 6.61 -1.61 4.25
N VAL A 198 6.28 -2.63 5.06
CA VAL A 198 6.35 -2.56 6.52
C VAL A 198 7.78 -2.30 6.98
N SER A 199 8.78 -2.96 6.37
CA SER A 199 10.20 -2.75 6.71
C SER A 199 10.62 -1.30 6.50
N LEU A 200 10.27 -0.69 5.36
CA LEU A 200 10.55 0.71 5.08
C LEU A 200 9.86 1.65 6.09
N LEU A 201 8.57 1.46 6.34
CA LEU A 201 7.83 2.33 7.28
C LEU A 201 8.43 2.26 8.69
N ARG A 202 8.83 1.06 9.14
CA ARG A 202 9.51 0.89 10.43
C ARG A 202 10.90 1.51 10.45
N ARG A 203 11.68 1.42 9.37
CA ARG A 203 12.97 2.12 9.24
C ARG A 203 12.78 3.64 9.34
N ALA A 204 11.79 4.20 8.63
CA ALA A 204 11.49 5.63 8.68
C ALA A 204 11.15 6.12 10.11
N LEU A 205 10.49 5.29 10.92
CA LEU A 205 10.19 5.59 12.32
C LEU A 205 11.42 5.47 13.25
N ALA A 206 12.28 4.48 13.00
CA ALA A 206 13.43 4.15 13.85
C ALA A 206 14.64 5.07 13.65
N LEU A 207 14.75 5.74 12.51
CA LEU A 207 15.84 6.66 12.24
C LEU A 207 15.76 7.89 13.16
N GLU A 208 16.90 8.22 13.75
CA GLU A 208 17.10 9.50 14.42
C GLU A 208 17.18 10.61 13.38
N VAL A 209 16.55 11.74 13.68
CA VAL A 209 16.47 12.91 12.80
C VAL A 209 17.32 14.03 13.35
#